data_AF-A0A7J3J3J2-F1
#
_entry.id   AF-A0A7J3J3J2-F1
#
_cell.length_a   1.000
_cell.length_b   1.000
_cell.length_c   1.000
_cell.angle_alpha   90.00
_cell.angle_beta   90.00
_cell.angle_gamma   90.00
#
_symmetry.space_group_name_H-M   'P 1'
#
loop_
_entity.id
_entity.type
_entity.pdbx_description
1 polymer ?
#
loop_
_entity_poly.entity_id
_entity_poly.type
_entity_poly.pdbx_seq_one_letter_code
_entity_poly.pdbx_strand_id
1 'polypeptide(L)'
;MTPESLLATIVLVIALVMFLFIFVIIALSLLRWIKTPMYHPPAIRVEDYLCPKCGSKKLELVGRRTLRCKRCGTTFTIQPETTETHLTVLPFFRWIPIFCLFPQAEANSTH
;
A
#
# COMPACT_ATOMS: atom_id res chain seq x y z
N MET A 1 -39.39 37.54 17.45
CA MET A 1 -38.56 36.50 16.81
C MET A 1 -39.46 35.81 15.79
N THR A 2 -39.17 35.94 14.51
CA THR A 2 -40.04 35.38 13.46
C THR A 2 -39.73 33.89 13.30
N PRO A 3 -40.72 33.05 12.93
CA PRO A 3 -40.49 31.62 12.72
C PRO A 3 -39.39 31.34 11.67
N GLU A 4 -39.23 32.26 10.70
CA GLU A 4 -38.18 32.22 9.69
C GLU A 4 -36.78 32.40 10.27
N SER A 5 -36.61 33.28 11.26
CA SER A 5 -35.30 33.50 11.91
C SER A 5 -34.89 32.29 12.75
N LEU A 6 -35.85 31.58 13.35
CA LEU A 6 -35.61 30.36 14.11
C LEU A 6 -35.17 29.21 13.21
N LEU A 7 -35.86 29.00 12.08
CA LEU A 7 -35.49 27.98 11.10
C LEU A 7 -34.09 28.23 10.52
N ALA A 8 -33.77 29.47 10.15
CA ALA A 8 -32.44 29.83 9.64
C ALA A 8 -31.34 29.52 10.67
N THR A 9 -31.59 29.81 11.95
CA THR A 9 -30.63 29.53 13.03
C THR A 9 -30.42 28.02 13.21
N ILE A 10 -31.50 27.24 13.18
CA ILE A 10 -31.42 25.76 13.31
C ILE A 10 -30.62 25.17 12.15
N VAL A 11 -30.90 25.57 10.91
CA VAL A 11 -30.19 25.09 9.71
C VAL A 11 -28.71 25.45 9.78
N LEU A 12 -28.37 26.67 10.21
CA LEU A 12 -26.99 27.10 10.38
C LEU A 12 -26.25 26.26 11.41
N VAL A 13 -26.88 25.99 12.56
CA VAL A 13 -26.29 25.16 13.62
C VAL A 13 -26.05 23.75 13.13
N ILE A 14 -27.02 23.14 12.44
CA ILE A 14 -26.87 21.79 11.86
C ILE A 14 -25.72 21.76 10.85
N ALA A 15 -25.67 22.73 9.93
CA ALA A 15 -24.61 22.82 8.93
C ALA A 15 -23.22 22.94 9.58
N LEU A 16 -23.10 23.74 10.64
CA LEU A 16 -21.84 23.92 11.37
C LEU A 16 -21.42 22.64 12.10
N VAL A 17 -22.35 21.94 12.73
CA VAL A 17 -22.08 20.65 13.39
C VAL A 17 -21.61 19.60 12.37
N MET A 18 -22.29 19.51 11.22
CA MET A 18 -21.92 18.60 10.14
C MET A 18 -20.52 18.93 9.59
N PHE A 19 -20.22 20.21 9.38
CA PHE A 19 -18.92 20.66 8.91
C PHE A 19 -17.79 20.28 9.89
N LEU A 20 -17.99 20.51 11.19
CA LEU A 20 -17.01 20.13 12.21
C LEU A 20 -16.80 18.62 12.26
N PHE A 21 -17.86 17.82 12.12
CA PHE A 21 -17.76 16.37 12.11
C PHE A 21 -16.94 15.86 10.91
N ILE A 22 -17.20 16.39 9.72
CA ILE A 22 -16.43 16.06 8.51
C ILE A 22 -14.96 16.46 8.69
N PHE A 23 -14.70 17.66 9.22
CA PHE A 23 -13.34 18.13 9.45
C PHE A 23 -12.56 17.21 10.39
N VAL A 24 -13.19 16.75 11.49
CA VAL A 24 -12.58 15.80 12.42
C VAL A 24 -12.26 14.47 11.73
N ILE A 25 -13.17 13.94 10.90
CA ILE A 25 -12.91 12.70 10.13
C ILE A 25 -11.71 12.87 9.19
N ILE A 26 -11.64 13.98 8.47
CA ILE A 26 -10.53 14.28 7.56
C ILE A 26 -9.22 14.39 8.36
N ALA A 27 -9.21 15.15 9.45
CA ALA A 27 -8.04 15.31 10.31
C ALA A 27 -7.55 13.96 10.86
N LEU A 28 -8.46 13.11 11.35
CA LEU A 28 -8.12 11.76 11.81
C LEU A 28 -7.58 10.86 10.69
N SER A 29 -8.12 11.00 9.48
CA SER A 29 -7.66 10.26 8.30
C SER A 29 -6.23 10.67 7.92
N LEU A 30 -5.93 11.97 7.95
CA LEU A 30 -4.59 12.50 7.70
C LEU A 30 -3.60 12.09 8.81
N LEU A 31 -4.01 12.14 10.08
CA LEU A 31 -3.21 11.68 11.21
C LEU A 31 -2.87 10.19 11.11
N ARG A 32 -3.81 9.35 10.62
CA ARG A 32 -3.55 7.92 10.35
C ARG A 32 -2.54 7.72 9.22
N TRP A 33 -2.56 8.57 8.20
CA TRP A 33 -1.60 8.51 7.10
C TRP A 33 -0.18 8.87 7.53
N ILE A 34 -0.01 9.90 8.35
CA ILE A 34 1.32 10.29 8.85
C ILE A 34 1.94 9.19 9.74
N LYS A 35 1.10 8.36 10.37
CA LYS A 35 1.54 7.24 11.21
C LYS A 35 1.93 5.97 10.44
N THR A 36 1.86 5.93 9.11
CA THR A 36 2.41 4.75 8.40
C THR A 36 3.92 4.74 8.57
N PRO A 37 4.51 3.72 9.22
CA PRO A 37 5.94 3.65 9.40
C PRO A 37 6.59 3.62 8.02
N MET A 38 7.52 4.55 7.80
CA MET A 38 8.41 4.59 6.65
C MET A 38 8.95 3.18 6.41
N TYR A 39 8.51 2.51 5.34
CA TYR A 39 8.92 1.14 5.03
C TYR A 39 10.40 1.14 4.68
N HIS A 40 11.23 0.78 5.66
CA HIS A 40 12.65 0.56 5.42
C HIS A 40 12.76 -0.85 4.82
N PRO A 41 13.19 -1.00 3.55
CA PRO A 41 13.42 -2.32 3.02
C PRO A 41 14.46 -3.03 3.91
N PRO A 42 14.26 -4.32 4.24
CA PRO A 42 15.22 -5.06 5.03
C PRO A 42 16.59 -5.00 4.36
N ALA A 43 17.64 -4.75 5.15
CA ALA A 43 19.00 -4.73 4.65
C ALA A 43 19.34 -6.13 4.08
N ILE A 44 19.64 -6.19 2.79
CA ILE A 44 20.04 -7.44 2.13
C ILE A 44 21.44 -7.80 2.61
N ARG A 45 21.56 -8.91 3.35
CA ARG A 45 22.83 -9.51 3.73
C ARG A 45 23.28 -10.48 2.65
N VAL A 46 24.46 -10.26 2.09
CA VAL A 46 24.98 -11.03 0.95
C VAL A 46 25.32 -12.47 1.38
N GLU A 47 25.61 -12.65 2.66
CA GLU A 47 26.02 -13.90 3.30
C GLU A 47 24.93 -14.97 3.30
N ASP A 48 23.66 -14.55 3.19
CA ASP A 48 22.50 -15.44 3.23
C ASP A 48 22.20 -16.09 1.88
N TYR A 49 22.86 -15.62 0.80
CA TYR A 49 22.59 -16.07 -0.55
C TYR A 49 23.70 -16.95 -1.09
N LEU A 50 23.33 -17.89 -1.96
CA LEU A 50 24.27 -18.69 -2.74
C LEU A 50 24.02 -18.45 -4.22
N CYS A 51 25.08 -18.54 -5.03
CA CYS A 51 24.92 -18.45 -6.48
C CYS A 51 24.10 -19.65 -6.99
N PRO A 52 22.98 -19.43 -7.71
CA PRO A 52 22.13 -20.53 -8.20
C PRO A 52 22.82 -21.38 -9.27
N LYS A 53 23.86 -20.85 -9.93
CA LYS A 53 24.57 -21.56 -10.99
C LYS A 53 25.71 -22.46 -10.49
N CYS A 54 26.43 -22.04 -9.44
CA CYS A 54 27.65 -22.73 -9.00
C CYS A 54 27.72 -23.02 -7.50
N GLY A 55 26.69 -22.64 -6.73
CA GLY A 55 26.63 -22.84 -5.28
C GLY A 55 27.67 -22.06 -4.48
N SER A 56 28.40 -21.11 -5.09
CA SER A 56 29.43 -20.36 -4.36
C SER A 56 28.82 -19.22 -3.54
N LYS A 57 29.36 -19.00 -2.33
CA LYS A 57 29.03 -17.85 -1.45
C LYS A 57 29.83 -16.59 -1.77
N LYS A 58 30.73 -16.63 -2.78
CA LYS A 58 31.55 -15.49 -3.19
C LYS A 58 30.73 -14.57 -4.08
N LEU A 59 29.85 -13.79 -3.46
CA LEU A 59 28.92 -12.87 -4.10
C LEU A 59 29.37 -11.42 -3.86
N GLU A 60 29.05 -10.55 -4.81
CA GLU A 60 29.35 -9.12 -4.79
C GLU A 60 28.08 -8.35 -5.09
N LEU A 61 27.81 -7.32 -4.30
CA LEU A 61 26.67 -6.44 -4.52
C LEU A 61 27.02 -5.46 -5.64
N VAL A 62 26.35 -5.56 -6.79
CA VAL A 62 26.59 -4.68 -7.96
C VAL A 62 25.54 -3.58 -8.05
N GLY A 63 24.41 -3.73 -7.35
CA GLY A 63 23.35 -2.74 -7.31
C GLY A 63 22.42 -2.97 -6.13
N ARG A 64 21.34 -2.18 -6.05
CA ARG A 64 20.48 -2.10 -4.86
C ARG A 64 19.89 -3.45 -4.41
N ARG A 65 19.71 -4.38 -5.34
CA ARG A 65 19.22 -5.76 -5.10
C ARG A 65 19.85 -6.78 -6.06
N THR A 66 20.98 -6.44 -6.66
CA THR A 66 21.62 -7.28 -7.67
C THR A 66 22.94 -7.82 -7.14
N LEU A 67 23.04 -9.14 -7.10
CA LEU A 67 24.25 -9.86 -6.73
C LEU A 67 24.94 -10.40 -7.97
N ARG A 68 26.26 -10.33 -7.98
CA ARG A 68 27.13 -10.96 -8.96
C ARG A 68 28.00 -12.00 -8.27
N CYS A 69 28.04 -13.20 -8.81
CA CYS A 69 28.95 -14.23 -8.35
C CYS A 69 30.36 -13.96 -8.90
N LYS A 70 31.37 -13.82 -8.03
CA LYS A 70 32.78 -13.64 -8.45
C LYS A 70 33.36 -14.89 -9.12
N ARG A 71 32.81 -16.08 -8.84
CA ARG A 71 33.31 -17.35 -9.38
C ARG A 71 32.87 -17.65 -10.80
N CYS A 72 31.56 -17.55 -11.09
CA CYS A 72 31.00 -17.87 -12.41
C CYS A 72 30.54 -16.65 -13.20
N GLY A 73 30.66 -15.44 -12.64
CA GLY A 73 30.29 -14.17 -13.29
C GLY A 73 28.78 -13.90 -13.38
N THR A 74 27.94 -14.88 -13.00
CA THR A 74 26.48 -14.77 -13.11
C THR A 74 25.92 -13.70 -12.18
N THR A 75 25.05 -12.86 -12.74
CA THR A 75 24.29 -11.83 -12.03
C THR A 75 22.86 -12.31 -11.78
N PHE A 76 22.31 -12.01 -10.61
CA PHE A 76 20.90 -12.28 -10.30
C PHE A 76 20.35 -11.21 -9.37
N THR A 77 19.08 -10.90 -9.55
CA THR A 77 18.31 -9.95 -8.74
C THR A 77 17.61 -10.71 -7.62
N ILE A 78 17.80 -10.26 -6.39
CA ILE A 78 17.03 -10.77 -5.26
C ILE A 78 15.76 -9.93 -5.17
N GLN A 79 14.63 -10.55 -5.46
CA GLN A 79 13.35 -9.97 -5.08
C GLN A 79 13.19 -10.29 -3.59
N PRO A 80 13.03 -9.28 -2.70
CA PRO A 80 12.57 -9.61 -1.36
C PRO A 80 11.26 -10.36 -1.57
N GLU A 81 11.14 -11.55 -0.98
CA GLU A 81 9.81 -12.11 -0.76
C GLU A 81 9.05 -11.02 -0.02
N THR A 82 8.22 -10.29 -0.74
CA THR A 82 7.07 -9.66 -0.14
C THR A 82 6.23 -10.83 0.30
N THR A 83 6.59 -11.42 1.46
CA THR A 83 5.62 -12.09 2.32
C THR A 83 4.43 -11.15 2.29
N GLU A 84 3.32 -11.67 1.80
CA GLU A 84 2.05 -11.01 1.53
C GLU A 84 1.64 -10.13 2.71
N THR A 85 2.28 -8.98 2.83
CA THR A 85 1.93 -7.94 3.76
C THR A 85 0.86 -7.19 3.00
N HIS A 86 -0.30 -7.86 3.01
CA HIS A 86 -1.56 -7.24 3.26
C HIS A 86 -1.67 -5.93 2.51
N LEU A 87 -2.20 -6.04 1.30
CA LEU A 87 -3.04 -5.08 0.60
C LEU A 87 -3.64 -4.03 1.57
N THR A 88 -2.82 -3.08 2.02
CA THR A 88 -3.22 -1.93 2.84
C THR A 88 -3.23 -0.71 1.93
N VAL A 89 -3.51 -0.95 0.65
CA VAL A 89 -3.79 0.06 -0.32
C VAL A 89 -5.30 0.29 -0.21
N LEU A 90 -5.64 1.49 0.29
CA LEU A 90 -6.96 2.14 0.30
C LEU A 90 -7.81 1.98 1.56
N PRO A 91 -7.53 2.75 2.64
CA PRO A 91 -8.53 2.99 3.69
C PRO A 91 -9.84 3.62 3.18
N PHE A 92 -9.88 4.10 1.93
CA PHE A 92 -11.07 4.68 1.29
C PHE A 92 -12.02 3.66 0.63
N PHE A 93 -11.56 2.45 0.28
CA PHE A 93 -12.37 1.49 -0.51
C PHE A 93 -13.06 0.41 0.33
N ARG A 94 -12.98 0.46 1.67
CA ARG A 94 -13.69 -0.49 2.54
C ARG A 94 -15.22 -0.30 2.54
N TRP A 95 -15.74 0.77 1.95
CA TRP A 95 -17.17 1.10 1.88
C TRP A 95 -17.79 0.94 0.49
N ILE A 96 -17.00 0.63 -0.55
CA ILE A 96 -17.57 0.40 -1.87
C ILE A 96 -18.01 -1.06 -1.92
N PRO A 97 -19.32 -1.34 -2.06
CA PRO A 97 -19.81 -2.69 -2.07
C PRO A 97 -19.22 -3.40 -3.30
N ILE A 98 -18.78 -4.64 -3.08
CA ILE A 98 -17.94 -5.50 -3.93
C ILE A 98 -18.67 -5.95 -5.23
N PHE A 99 -19.65 -5.20 -5.72
CA PHE A 99 -20.47 -5.58 -6.88
C PHE A 99 -19.86 -5.24 -8.26
N CYS A 100 -18.67 -4.63 -8.32
CA CYS A 100 -18.07 -4.20 -9.60
C CYS A 100 -16.78 -4.91 -10.02
N LEU A 101 -16.27 -5.88 -9.24
CA LEU A 101 -15.07 -6.64 -9.59
C LEU A 101 -15.44 -8.09 -9.91
N PHE A 102 -15.97 -8.34 -11.11
CA PHE A 102 -15.79 -9.57 -11.90
C PHE A 102 -16.77 -9.56 -13.11
N PRO A 103 -16.45 -8.92 -14.24
CA PRO A 103 -16.72 -9.58 -15.51
C PRO A 103 -15.64 -10.66 -15.63
N GLN A 104 -16.03 -11.93 -15.53
CA GLN A 104 -15.15 -13.03 -15.89
C GLN A 104 -14.62 -12.80 -17.31
N ALA A 105 -13.31 -12.62 -17.43
CA ALA A 105 -12.63 -12.81 -18.69
C ALA A 105 -12.71 -14.32 -18.99
N GLU A 106 -13.78 -14.74 -19.67
CA GLU A 106 -13.84 -16.03 -20.35
C GLU A 106 -12.78 -16.03 -21.46
N ALA A 107 -11.57 -16.43 -21.09
CA ALA A 107 -10.57 -16.90 -22.03
C ALA A 107 -10.43 -18.41 -21.83
N ASN A 108 -11.40 -19.18 -22.34
CA ASN A 108 -11.23 -20.61 -22.51
C ASN A 108 -11.01 -20.90 -24.00
N SER A 109 -9.74 -21.02 -24.36
CA SER A 109 -9.28 -21.58 -25.63
C SER A 109 -9.77 -23.01 -25.77
N THR A 110 -10.60 -23.28 -26.76
CA THR A 110 -10.80 -24.63 -27.30
C THR A 110 -10.81 -24.57 -28.82
N HIS A 111 -10.03 -25.48 -29.40
CA HIS A 111 -9.77 -25.80 -30.81
C HIS A 111 -8.69 -25.02 -31.54
#